data_AF-A0A1Z8UXA5-F1
#
_entry.id   AF-A0A1Z8UXA5-F1
#
_cell.length_a   1.000
_cell.length_b   1.000
_cell.length_c   1.000
_cell.angle_alpha   90.00
_cell.angle_beta   90.00
_cell.angle_gamma   90.00
#
_symmetry.space_group_name_H-M   'P 1'
#
loop_
_entity.id
_entity.type
_entity.pdbx_description
1 polymer ?
#
loop_
_entity_poly.entity_id
_entity_poly.type
_entity_poly.pdbx_seq_one_letter_code
_entity_poly.pdbx_strand_id
1 'polypeptide(L)'
;MTKISTITTLFKRNIFSLEINNLLTSEGFNLIELNDVLSLKNLANKGGILVVGIDSDNMLDEFSITLKKIKNTWKVLCILERNIVCKINDFDLKILTQPIIFNDFLNIIFYLQKNLNDAKEHFKLGGLKYFPKTSKLFNQEKGEIKLTDLENKLILYFIKNTQGSTKEEILKKVWKHNASLDTHTLESLIYRLRRKIEIDPNKPKILIQLNKKYFLDKSH
;
A
#
# COMPACT_ATOMS: atom_id res chain seq x y z
N MET A 1 3.58 19.96 -19.88
CA MET A 1 4.38 18.80 -20.31
C MET A 1 4.08 17.64 -19.38
N THR A 2 3.18 16.75 -19.78
CA THR A 2 2.86 15.51 -19.03
C THR A 2 4.09 14.63 -19.08
N LYS A 3 4.68 14.36 -17.92
CA LYS A 3 5.89 13.53 -17.81
C LYS A 3 5.55 12.13 -18.32
N ILE A 4 6.17 11.69 -19.41
CA ILE A 4 6.01 10.32 -19.93
C ILE A 4 6.43 9.36 -18.82
N SER A 5 5.50 8.53 -18.35
CA SER A 5 5.77 7.54 -17.31
C SER A 5 6.30 6.25 -17.90
N THR A 6 7.38 5.75 -17.31
CA THR A 6 7.99 4.48 -17.70
C THR A 6 7.34 3.32 -16.94
N ILE A 7 7.00 2.24 -17.64
CA ILE A 7 6.54 0.97 -17.08
C ILE A 7 7.60 -0.09 -17.35
N THR A 8 7.95 -0.85 -16.32
CA THR A 8 8.81 -2.03 -16.48
C THR A 8 7.93 -3.25 -16.68
N THR A 9 8.22 -4.07 -17.68
CA THR A 9 7.47 -5.29 -17.99
C THR A 9 8.37 -6.52 -17.90
N LEU A 10 7.82 -7.64 -17.42
CA LEU A 10 8.49 -8.93 -17.39
C LEU A 10 7.50 -9.98 -17.87
N PHE A 11 7.71 -10.50 -19.08
CA PHE A 11 6.84 -11.49 -19.69
C PHE A 11 7.67 -12.53 -20.42
N LYS A 12 7.18 -13.78 -20.46
CA LYS A 12 7.62 -14.72 -21.49
C LYS A 12 7.17 -14.20 -22.86
N ARG A 13 8.09 -14.14 -23.80
CA ARG A 13 7.83 -13.62 -25.15
C ARG A 13 6.82 -14.51 -25.89
N ASN A 14 5.62 -13.99 -26.08
CA ASN A 14 4.53 -14.59 -26.84
C ASN A 14 3.59 -13.50 -27.40
N ILE A 15 2.55 -13.90 -28.13
CA ILE A 15 1.57 -12.97 -28.73
C ILE A 15 0.92 -12.10 -27.65
N PHE A 16 0.53 -12.70 -26.53
CA PHE A 16 -0.07 -11.98 -25.41
C PHE A 16 0.83 -10.87 -24.86
N SER A 17 2.12 -11.16 -24.63
CA SER A 17 3.08 -10.15 -24.15
C SER A 17 3.27 -9.00 -25.15
N LEU A 18 3.23 -9.30 -26.45
CA LEU A 18 3.34 -8.30 -27.50
C LEU A 18 2.10 -7.40 -27.52
N GLU A 19 0.91 -7.97 -27.37
CA GLU A 19 -0.35 -7.21 -27.29
C GLU A 19 -0.37 -6.27 -26.07
N ILE A 20 0.05 -6.76 -24.89
CA ILE A 20 0.14 -5.93 -23.68
C ILE A 20 1.14 -4.79 -23.87
N ASN A 21 2.33 -5.07 -24.41
CA ASN A 21 3.34 -4.04 -24.65
C ASN A 21 2.86 -3.01 -25.70
N ASN A 22 2.22 -3.46 -26.77
CA ASN A 22 1.63 -2.58 -27.79
C ASN A 22 0.55 -1.68 -27.19
N LEU A 23 -0.34 -2.25 -26.36
CA LEU A 23 -1.40 -1.51 -25.68
C LEU A 23 -0.83 -0.42 -24.76
N LEU A 24 0.17 -0.76 -23.94
CA LEU A 24 0.81 0.24 -23.08
C LEU A 24 1.52 1.33 -23.89
N THR A 25 2.16 0.95 -25.00
CA THR A 25 2.85 1.92 -25.86
C THR A 25 1.85 2.85 -26.57
N SER A 26 0.69 2.33 -27.01
CA SER A 26 -0.36 3.16 -27.63
C SER A 26 -1.00 4.13 -26.64
N GLU A 27 -1.06 3.78 -25.36
CA GLU A 27 -1.47 4.69 -24.28
C GLU A 27 -0.38 5.69 -23.86
N GLY A 28 0.77 5.68 -24.53
CA GLY A 28 1.85 6.67 -24.36
C GLY A 28 2.83 6.34 -23.23
N PHE A 29 2.90 5.10 -22.75
CA PHE A 29 3.90 4.66 -21.78
C PHE A 29 5.22 4.28 -22.47
N ASN A 30 6.35 4.62 -21.84
CA ASN A 30 7.65 4.09 -22.24
C ASN A 30 7.87 2.73 -21.56
N LEU A 31 8.31 1.72 -22.30
CA LEU A 31 8.52 0.38 -21.76
C LEU A 31 9.99 0.07 -21.51
N ILE A 32 10.27 -0.57 -20.36
CA ILE A 32 11.52 -1.26 -20.09
C ILE A 32 11.19 -2.74 -19.97
N GLU A 33 11.54 -3.52 -20.98
CA GLU A 33 11.30 -4.96 -20.98
C GLU A 33 12.46 -5.69 -20.29
N LEU A 34 12.12 -6.50 -19.30
CA LEU A 34 13.04 -7.41 -18.63
C LEU A 34 12.92 -8.80 -19.24
N ASN A 35 14.07 -9.44 -19.42
CA ASN A 35 14.13 -10.77 -20.04
C ASN A 35 13.92 -11.90 -19.03
N ASP A 36 14.13 -11.64 -17.74
CA ASP A 36 14.15 -12.65 -16.69
C ASP A 36 13.88 -12.05 -15.30
N VAL A 37 13.55 -12.92 -14.34
CA VAL A 37 13.25 -12.54 -12.96
C VAL A 37 14.50 -12.01 -12.23
N LEU A 38 15.71 -12.51 -12.55
CA LEU A 38 16.95 -12.08 -11.89
C LEU A 38 17.27 -10.62 -12.23
N SER A 39 16.92 -10.16 -13.43
CA SER A 39 17.07 -8.78 -13.89
C SER A 39 16.28 -7.77 -13.04
N LEU A 40 15.26 -8.22 -12.29
CA LEU A 40 14.56 -7.37 -11.32
C LEU A 40 15.47 -6.82 -10.21
N LYS A 41 16.57 -7.50 -9.89
CA LYS A 41 17.54 -7.02 -8.89
C LYS A 41 18.25 -5.73 -9.33
N ASN A 42 18.30 -5.47 -10.63
CA ASN A 42 18.92 -4.27 -11.20
C ASN A 42 17.98 -3.06 -11.18
N LEU A 43 16.73 -3.23 -10.76
CA LEU A 43 15.79 -2.13 -10.62
C LEU A 43 16.23 -1.17 -9.52
N ALA A 44 16.59 0.05 -9.92
CA ALA A 44 17.11 1.09 -9.04
C ALA A 44 16.08 1.55 -7.99
N ASN A 45 16.57 2.24 -6.97
CA ASN A 45 15.79 2.79 -5.84
C ASN A 45 14.67 3.80 -6.21
N LYS A 46 14.50 4.14 -7.49
CA LYS A 46 13.60 5.22 -7.93
C LYS A 46 12.11 4.88 -7.89
N GLY A 47 11.73 3.63 -7.65
CA GLY A 47 10.32 3.21 -7.67
C GLY A 47 9.70 3.32 -9.07
N GLY A 48 8.59 2.64 -9.30
CA GLY A 48 8.00 2.54 -10.64
C GLY A 48 6.85 1.55 -10.67
N ILE A 49 6.26 1.34 -11.86
CA ILE A 49 5.27 0.29 -12.10
C ILE A 49 6.00 -0.91 -12.71
N LEU A 50 5.83 -2.08 -12.12
CA LEU A 50 6.24 -3.36 -12.67
C LEU A 50 5.00 -4.16 -13.06
N VAL A 51 4.92 -4.58 -14.32
CA VAL A 51 3.90 -5.53 -14.80
C VAL A 51 4.59 -6.84 -15.10
N VAL A 52 4.14 -7.93 -14.47
CA VAL A 52 4.73 -9.26 -14.65
C VAL A 52 3.67 -10.26 -15.07
N GLY A 53 3.96 -11.04 -16.12
CA GLY A 53 3.18 -12.22 -16.48
C GLY A 53 3.78 -13.46 -15.85
N ILE A 54 2.97 -14.22 -15.12
CA ILE A 54 3.37 -15.44 -14.42
C ILE A 54 2.63 -16.61 -15.07
N ASP A 55 3.41 -17.52 -15.66
CA ASP A 55 2.94 -18.68 -16.43
C ASP A 55 3.19 -20.03 -15.72
N SER A 56 3.85 -20.02 -14.56
CA SER A 56 4.13 -21.22 -13.78
C SER A 56 4.28 -20.93 -12.28
N ASP A 57 3.99 -21.92 -11.44
CA ASP A 57 4.29 -21.85 -10.00
C ASP A 57 5.78 -21.62 -9.73
N ASN A 58 6.67 -22.21 -10.54
CA ASN A 58 8.11 -22.02 -10.40
C ASN A 58 8.51 -20.54 -10.62
N MET A 59 7.96 -19.89 -11.64
CA MET A 59 8.17 -18.46 -11.86
C MET A 59 7.58 -17.61 -10.72
N LEU A 60 6.41 -17.99 -10.20
CA LEU A 60 5.78 -17.31 -9.06
C LEU A 60 6.67 -17.36 -7.81
N ASP A 61 7.26 -18.52 -7.53
CA ASP A 61 8.14 -18.72 -6.38
C ASP A 61 9.44 -17.93 -6.53
N GLU A 62 10.08 -17.98 -7.71
CA GLU A 62 11.28 -17.20 -8.02
C GLU A 62 11.02 -15.68 -7.93
N PHE A 63 9.88 -15.25 -8.48
CA PHE A 63 9.42 -13.87 -8.42
C PHE A 63 9.18 -13.42 -6.99
N SER A 64 8.50 -14.22 -6.16
CA SER A 64 8.26 -13.96 -4.75
C SER A 64 9.55 -13.74 -3.96
N ILE A 65 10.55 -14.61 -4.16
CA ILE A 65 11.86 -14.50 -3.52
C ILE A 65 12.58 -13.22 -3.94
N THR A 66 12.51 -12.86 -5.23
CA THR A 66 13.20 -11.68 -5.76
C THR A 66 12.50 -10.39 -5.37
N LEU A 67 11.16 -10.37 -5.35
CA LEU A 67 10.35 -9.21 -4.99
C LEU A 67 10.65 -8.74 -3.56
N LYS A 68 10.88 -9.67 -2.62
CA LYS A 68 11.29 -9.35 -1.23
C LYS A 68 12.61 -8.55 -1.15
N LYS A 69 13.46 -8.61 -2.17
CA LYS A 69 14.74 -7.89 -2.25
C LYS A 69 14.58 -6.49 -2.86
N ILE A 70 13.46 -6.21 -3.52
CA ILE A 70 13.16 -4.94 -4.14
C ILE A 70 12.53 -4.01 -3.10
N LYS A 71 12.85 -2.71 -3.15
CA LYS A 71 12.24 -1.72 -2.25
C LYS A 71 10.73 -1.60 -2.52
N ASN A 72 9.94 -1.41 -1.46
CA ASN A 72 8.48 -1.22 -1.51
C ASN A 72 8.04 0.14 -2.11
N THR A 73 8.86 0.74 -2.97
CA THR A 73 8.55 1.92 -3.78
C THR A 73 8.03 1.54 -5.17
N TRP A 74 8.08 0.25 -5.50
CA TRP A 74 7.52 -0.30 -6.73
C TRP A 74 6.05 -0.67 -6.54
N LYS A 75 5.24 -0.37 -7.54
CA LYS A 75 3.84 -0.80 -7.67
C LYS A 75 3.80 -1.98 -8.61
N VAL A 76 3.22 -3.10 -8.21
CA VAL A 76 3.31 -4.35 -9.00
C VAL A 76 1.93 -4.82 -9.44
N LEU A 77 1.81 -5.13 -10.72
CA LEU A 77 0.68 -5.84 -11.31
C LEU A 77 1.15 -7.22 -11.78
N CYS A 78 0.64 -8.27 -11.16
CA CYS A 78 0.78 -9.64 -11.62
C CYS A 78 -0.38 -10.03 -12.52
N ILE A 79 -0.04 -10.62 -13.66
CA ILE A 79 -0.97 -11.28 -14.57
C ILE A 79 -0.72 -12.77 -14.48
N LEU A 80 -1.70 -13.52 -14.00
CA LEU A 80 -1.60 -14.97 -13.77
C LEU A 80 -2.32 -15.75 -14.87
N GLU A 81 -1.73 -16.84 -15.33
CA GLU A 81 -2.48 -17.85 -16.08
C GLU A 81 -3.53 -18.55 -15.18
N ARG A 82 -4.60 -19.06 -15.79
CA ARG A 82 -5.85 -19.51 -15.11
C ARG A 82 -5.65 -20.44 -13.93
N ASN A 83 -4.61 -21.27 -13.93
CA ASN A 83 -4.38 -22.32 -12.95
C ASN A 83 -3.40 -21.93 -11.84
N ILE A 84 -2.89 -20.70 -11.87
CA ILE A 84 -1.88 -20.24 -10.93
C ILE A 84 -2.55 -19.44 -9.83
N VAL A 85 -2.31 -19.86 -8.59
CA VAL A 85 -2.81 -19.16 -7.40
C VAL A 85 -1.67 -18.33 -6.84
N CYS A 86 -1.86 -17.01 -6.73
CA CYS A 86 -0.83 -16.16 -6.13
C CYS A 86 -0.69 -16.46 -4.64
N LYS A 87 0.52 -16.83 -4.22
CA LYS A 87 0.89 -17.08 -2.81
C LYS A 87 1.63 -15.89 -2.18
N ILE A 88 1.71 -14.76 -2.89
CA ILE A 88 2.43 -13.56 -2.46
C ILE A 88 1.50 -12.66 -1.66
N ASN A 89 1.74 -12.57 -0.35
CA ASN A 89 0.92 -11.76 0.57
C ASN A 89 1.60 -10.45 1.00
N ASP A 90 2.88 -10.28 0.69
CA ASP A 90 3.74 -9.21 1.21
C ASP A 90 4.19 -8.23 0.10
N PHE A 91 3.27 -7.43 -0.45
CA PHE A 91 3.55 -6.27 -1.34
C PHE A 91 2.23 -5.57 -1.69
N ASP A 92 2.22 -4.29 -2.12
CA ASP A 92 1.04 -3.71 -2.80
C ASP A 92 0.95 -4.27 -4.23
N LEU A 93 0.51 -5.54 -4.27
CA LEU A 93 0.35 -6.35 -5.46
C LEU A 93 -1.08 -6.25 -5.96
N LYS A 94 -1.26 -5.91 -7.23
CA LYS A 94 -2.51 -6.11 -7.96
C LYS A 94 -2.40 -7.39 -8.78
N ILE A 95 -3.50 -8.12 -8.88
CA ILE A 95 -3.56 -9.40 -9.58
C ILE A 95 -4.67 -9.32 -10.62
N LEU A 96 -4.35 -9.74 -11.83
CA LEU A 96 -5.29 -10.08 -12.89
C LEU A 96 -5.09 -11.55 -13.26
N THR A 97 -6.18 -12.26 -13.51
CA THR A 97 -6.14 -13.64 -14.02
C THR A 97 -6.57 -13.64 -15.47
N GLN A 98 -5.90 -14.41 -16.32
CA GLN A 98 -6.32 -14.58 -17.71
C GLN A 98 -7.68 -15.32 -17.80
N PRO A 99 -8.56 -15.00 -18.76
CA PRO A 99 -8.40 -14.01 -19.82
C PRO A 99 -8.59 -12.58 -19.30
N ILE A 100 -7.86 -11.62 -19.86
CA ILE A 100 -7.85 -10.24 -19.37
C ILE A 100 -8.73 -9.37 -20.25
N ILE A 101 -9.54 -8.53 -19.61
CA ILE A 101 -10.27 -7.45 -20.27
C ILE A 101 -9.34 -6.23 -20.32
N PHE A 102 -9.07 -5.69 -21.51
CA PHE A 102 -8.12 -4.58 -21.69
C PHE A 102 -8.47 -3.35 -20.85
N ASN A 103 -9.75 -3.02 -20.74
CA ASN A 103 -10.19 -1.87 -19.95
C ASN A 103 -9.86 -2.06 -18.45
N ASP A 104 -10.02 -3.26 -17.91
CA ASP A 104 -9.68 -3.56 -16.51
C ASP A 104 -8.18 -3.47 -16.27
N PHE A 105 -7.38 -3.96 -17.22
CA PHE A 105 -5.93 -3.80 -17.21
C PHE A 105 -5.52 -2.33 -17.19
N LEU A 106 -6.03 -1.52 -18.12
CA LEU A 106 -5.70 -0.10 -18.21
C LEU A 106 -6.16 0.68 -16.96
N ASN A 107 -7.35 0.39 -16.44
CA ASN A 107 -7.83 1.00 -15.20
C ASN A 107 -6.88 0.75 -14.03
N ILE A 108 -6.33 -0.47 -13.92
CA ILE A 108 -5.32 -0.78 -12.90
C ILE A 108 -4.02 -0.02 -13.18
N ILE A 109 -3.55 0.03 -14.41
CA ILE A 109 -2.32 0.77 -14.76
C ILE A 109 -2.46 2.25 -14.42
N PHE A 110 -3.54 2.92 -14.81
CA PHE A 110 -3.80 4.32 -14.47
C PHE A 110 -3.95 4.54 -12.97
N TYR A 111 -4.59 3.59 -12.27
CA TYR A 111 -4.63 3.61 -10.81
C TYR A 111 -3.22 3.54 -10.20
N LEU A 112 -2.37 2.62 -10.64
CA LEU A 112 -1.01 2.48 -10.12
C LEU A 112 -0.18 3.73 -10.42
N GLN A 113 -0.28 4.28 -11.63
CA GLN A 113 0.38 5.51 -12.07
C GLN A 113 0.02 6.71 -11.19
N LYS A 114 -1.28 6.92 -10.94
CA LYS A 114 -1.77 7.98 -10.03
C LYS A 114 -1.20 7.84 -8.62
N ASN A 115 -0.96 6.61 -8.18
CA ASN A 115 -0.48 6.27 -6.84
C ASN A 115 1.05 6.08 -6.75
N LEU A 116 1.82 6.33 -7.82
CA LEU A 116 3.29 6.16 -7.81
C LEU A 116 4.00 7.08 -6.81
N ASN A 117 3.51 8.31 -6.64
CA ASN A 117 4.09 9.29 -5.72
C ASN A 117 3.62 9.10 -4.25
N ASP A 118 2.68 8.18 -4.00
CA ASP A 118 2.24 7.78 -2.65
C ASP A 118 3.19 6.71 -2.07
N ALA A 119 4.50 6.93 -2.16
CA ALA A 119 5.56 5.98 -1.80
C ALA A 119 5.66 5.63 -0.29
N LYS A 120 4.61 5.93 0.49
CA LYS A 120 4.36 5.34 1.81
C LYS A 120 3.06 4.55 1.73
N GLU A 121 3.12 3.38 1.11
CA GLU A 121 2.02 2.40 1.15
C GLU A 121 1.67 1.96 2.57
N HIS A 122 2.68 2.01 3.44
CA HIS A 122 2.49 1.81 4.85
C HIS A 122 3.35 2.75 5.67
N PHE A 123 2.88 3.06 6.87
CA PHE A 123 3.65 3.77 7.89
C PHE A 123 4.00 2.77 9.00
N LYS A 124 5.20 2.92 9.58
CA LYS A 124 5.53 2.21 10.81
C LYS A 124 4.87 2.92 11.99
N LEU A 125 4.26 2.16 12.88
CA LEU A 125 3.69 2.61 14.15
C LEU A 125 4.18 1.65 15.23
N GLY A 126 5.31 1.95 15.86
CA GLY A 126 6.03 0.95 16.66
C GLY A 126 6.32 -0.31 15.83
N GLY A 127 5.98 -1.48 16.39
CA GLY A 127 6.11 -2.77 15.71
C GLY A 127 5.08 -3.06 14.61
N LEU A 128 4.19 -2.10 14.28
CA LEU A 128 3.09 -2.32 13.33
C LEU A 128 3.34 -1.67 11.97
N LYS A 129 2.89 -2.34 10.91
CA LYS A 129 2.77 -1.75 9.58
C LYS A 129 1.33 -1.27 9.37
N TYR A 130 1.14 0.02 9.17
CA TYR A 130 -0.16 0.65 8.96
C TYR A 130 -0.38 0.97 7.49
N PHE A 131 -1.47 0.47 6.90
CA PHE A 131 -1.87 0.64 5.50
C PHE A 131 -3.13 1.52 5.42
N PRO A 132 -2.98 2.84 5.16
CA PRO A 132 -4.11 3.76 5.19
C PRO A 132 -5.18 3.50 4.13
N LYS A 133 -4.77 3.04 2.93
CA LYS A 133 -5.67 2.83 1.80
C LYS A 133 -6.63 1.67 2.02
N THR A 134 -6.19 0.64 2.75
CA THR A 134 -6.98 -0.55 3.05
C THR A 134 -7.55 -0.53 4.46
N SER A 135 -7.31 0.52 5.26
CA SER A 135 -7.70 0.60 6.68
C SER A 135 -7.21 -0.61 7.48
N LYS A 136 -5.95 -1.00 7.32
CA LYS A 136 -5.37 -2.19 7.97
C LYS A 136 -4.10 -1.88 8.73
N LEU A 137 -3.86 -2.65 9.79
CA LEU A 137 -2.57 -2.79 10.47
C LEU A 137 -2.09 -4.23 10.32
N PHE A 138 -0.78 -4.43 10.33
CA PHE A 138 -0.17 -5.76 10.35
C PHE A 138 0.88 -5.84 11.46
N ASN A 139 0.83 -6.93 12.22
CA ASN A 139 1.82 -7.32 13.22
C ASN A 139 2.26 -8.77 12.93
N GLN A 140 3.54 -9.08 13.14
CA GLN A 140 4.03 -10.47 13.08
C GLN A 140 3.32 -11.39 14.10
N GLU A 141 2.95 -10.87 15.28
CA GLU A 141 2.30 -11.66 16.34
C GLU A 141 0.78 -11.75 16.20
N LYS A 142 0.13 -10.64 15.83
CA LYS A 142 -1.34 -10.52 15.78
C LYS A 142 -1.93 -10.68 14.37
N GLY A 143 -1.09 -10.77 13.34
CA GLY A 143 -1.54 -10.81 11.94
C GLY A 143 -2.20 -9.52 11.48
N GLU A 144 -3.18 -9.64 10.57
CA GLU A 144 -3.96 -8.52 10.05
C GLU A 144 -4.99 -8.01 11.07
N ILE A 145 -4.99 -6.70 11.32
CA ILE A 145 -5.96 -6.01 12.17
C ILE A 145 -6.70 -4.96 11.34
N LYS A 146 -8.03 -5.07 11.26
CA LYS A 146 -8.87 -4.09 10.55
C LYS A 146 -9.14 -2.84 11.39
N LEU A 147 -9.12 -1.69 10.74
CA LEU A 147 -9.50 -0.39 11.29
C LEU A 147 -10.87 0.01 10.77
N THR A 148 -11.65 0.65 11.63
CA THR A 148 -12.83 1.41 11.23
C THR A 148 -12.40 2.70 10.51
N ASP A 149 -13.31 3.33 9.78
CA ASP A 149 -13.03 4.57 9.06
C ASP A 149 -12.54 5.70 9.97
N LEU A 150 -13.10 5.82 11.17
CA LEU A 150 -12.71 6.84 12.14
C LEU A 150 -11.32 6.57 12.72
N GLU A 151 -11.00 5.32 13.06
CA GLU A 151 -9.65 4.95 13.51
C GLU A 151 -8.63 5.21 12.40
N ASN A 152 -8.95 4.83 11.15
CA ASN A 152 -8.09 5.06 10.00
C ASN A 152 -7.83 6.57 9.77
N LYS A 153 -8.88 7.39 9.82
CA LYS A 153 -8.77 8.86 9.73
C LYS A 153 -7.94 9.45 10.87
N LEU A 154 -8.11 8.96 12.09
CA LEU A 154 -7.40 9.45 13.27
C LEU A 154 -5.90 9.18 13.18
N ILE A 155 -5.50 7.97 12.80
CA ILE A 155 -4.08 7.62 12.61
C ILE A 155 -3.47 8.49 11.50
N LEU A 156 -4.13 8.59 10.34
CA LEU A 156 -3.68 9.44 9.23
C LEU A 156 -3.50 10.90 9.64
N TYR A 157 -4.39 11.41 10.48
CA TYR A 157 -4.32 12.76 11.00
C TYR A 157 -3.03 12.98 11.80
N PHE A 158 -2.72 12.12 12.76
CA PHE A 158 -1.51 12.24 13.57
C PHE A 158 -0.21 11.93 12.82
N ILE A 159 -0.26 11.08 11.79
CA ILE A 159 0.90 10.86 10.90
C ILE A 159 1.30 12.17 10.22
N LYS A 160 0.30 12.97 9.81
CA LYS A 160 0.49 14.27 9.16
C LYS A 160 0.76 15.40 10.15
N ASN A 161 0.20 15.33 11.36
CA ASN A 161 0.37 16.35 12.40
C ASN A 161 1.20 15.83 13.58
N THR A 162 2.51 16.07 13.54
CA THR A 162 3.46 15.57 14.55
C THR A 162 3.55 16.43 15.80
N GLN A 163 3.00 17.65 15.79
CA GLN A 163 3.05 18.58 16.94
C GLN A 163 2.00 18.24 18.02
N GLY A 164 1.16 17.23 17.74
CA GLY A 164 0.04 16.86 18.55
C GLY A 164 -1.12 17.86 18.52
N SER A 165 -2.26 17.39 19.02
CA SER A 165 -3.53 18.10 18.93
C SER A 165 -4.36 17.97 20.18
N THR A 166 -5.09 19.02 20.52
CA THR A 166 -6.11 18.99 21.59
C THR A 166 -7.32 18.16 21.16
N LYS A 167 -8.16 17.78 22.13
CA LYS A 167 -9.42 17.05 21.85
C LYS A 167 -10.30 17.79 20.84
N GLU A 168 -10.44 19.11 21.00
CA GLU A 168 -11.24 19.98 20.15
C GLU A 168 -10.73 20.01 18.70
N GLU A 169 -9.40 20.12 18.52
CA GLU A 169 -8.76 20.09 17.21
C GLU A 169 -8.98 18.76 16.49
N ILE A 170 -8.86 17.65 17.22
CA ILE A 170 -9.07 16.30 16.68
C ILE A 170 -10.52 16.11 16.25
N LEU A 171 -11.48 16.44 17.12
CA LEU A 171 -12.90 16.35 16.81
C LEU A 171 -13.23 17.14 15.54
N LYS A 172 -12.77 18.40 15.45
CA LYS A 172 -13.01 19.26 14.29
C LYS A 172 -12.43 18.67 12.99
N LYS A 173 -11.21 18.11 13.02
CA LYS A 173 -10.50 17.64 11.82
C LYS A 173 -10.90 16.24 11.39
N VAL A 174 -11.20 15.34 12.32
CA VAL A 174 -11.52 13.93 12.02
C VAL A 174 -13.01 13.72 11.74
N TRP A 175 -13.90 14.51 12.36
CA TRP A 175 -15.37 14.37 12.20
C TRP A 175 -16.05 15.37 11.26
N LYS A 176 -15.32 16.30 10.63
CA LYS A 176 -15.78 17.19 9.52
C LYS A 176 -17.27 17.58 9.58
N HIS A 177 -17.66 18.37 10.58
CA HIS A 177 -18.99 19.01 10.74
C HIS A 177 -20.14 18.20 11.38
N ASN A 178 -19.97 16.95 11.79
CA ASN A 178 -20.94 16.31 12.71
C ASN A 178 -20.64 16.72 14.15
N ALA A 179 -20.95 17.97 14.48
CA ALA A 179 -20.70 18.60 15.79
C ALA A 179 -21.60 18.08 16.92
N SER A 180 -22.56 17.19 16.62
CA SER A 180 -23.48 16.55 17.56
C SER A 180 -22.93 15.25 18.16
N LEU A 181 -21.61 15.04 18.15
CA LEU A 181 -20.97 13.89 18.78
C LEU A 181 -20.26 14.34 20.06
N ASP A 182 -20.73 13.82 21.19
CA ASP A 182 -20.22 14.12 22.53
C ASP A 182 -18.73 13.80 22.66
N THR A 183 -18.04 14.50 23.57
CA THR A 183 -16.63 14.29 23.92
C THR A 183 -16.29 12.86 24.33
N HIS A 184 -17.26 12.10 24.85
CA HIS A 184 -17.17 10.67 25.12
C HIS A 184 -16.85 9.82 23.87
N THR A 185 -17.10 10.35 22.67
CA THR A 185 -16.81 9.69 21.39
C THR A 185 -15.32 9.64 21.09
N LEU A 186 -14.56 10.70 21.41
CA LEU A 186 -13.12 10.73 21.15
C LEU A 186 -12.37 9.80 22.09
N GLU A 187 -12.67 9.82 23.38
CA GLU A 187 -11.99 8.97 24.38
C GLU A 187 -12.21 7.49 24.07
N SER A 188 -13.45 7.12 23.72
CA SER A 188 -13.77 5.76 23.27
C SER A 188 -13.00 5.39 22.00
N LEU A 189 -12.88 6.29 21.02
CA LEU A 189 -12.08 6.05 19.82
C LEU A 189 -10.59 5.87 20.14
N ILE A 190 -10.02 6.73 20.99
CA ILE A 190 -8.62 6.63 21.44
C ILE A 190 -8.39 5.29 22.12
N TYR A 191 -9.29 4.88 23.03
CA TYR A 191 -9.19 3.61 23.73
C TYR A 191 -9.26 2.41 22.77
N ARG A 192 -10.25 2.38 21.86
CA ARG A 192 -10.39 1.32 20.85
C ARG A 192 -9.16 1.25 19.94
N LEU A 193 -8.64 2.40 19.52
CA LEU A 193 -7.42 2.45 18.73
C LEU A 193 -6.22 1.92 19.51
N ARG A 194 -6.02 2.34 20.77
CA ARG A 194 -4.95 1.82 21.63
C ARG A 194 -5.03 0.32 21.83
N ARG A 195 -6.23 -0.26 21.96
CA ARG A 195 -6.40 -1.73 21.99
C ARG A 195 -5.87 -2.45 20.75
N LYS A 196 -5.81 -1.76 19.61
CA LYS A 196 -5.28 -2.30 18.35
C LYS A 196 -3.79 -2.05 18.19
N ILE A 197 -3.32 -0.87 18.57
CA ILE A 197 -1.94 -0.45 18.29
C ILE A 197 -0.95 -0.68 19.44
N GLU A 198 -1.40 -0.62 20.69
CA GLU A 198 -0.54 -0.74 21.86
C GLU A 198 -0.40 -2.18 22.34
N ILE A 199 0.71 -2.43 23.05
CA ILE A 199 0.89 -3.67 23.84
C ILE A 199 -0.02 -3.61 25.07
N ASP A 200 0.03 -2.51 25.82
CA ASP A 200 -0.85 -2.22 26.95
C ASP A 200 -1.61 -0.90 26.69
N PRO A 201 -2.93 -0.95 26.45
CA PRO A 201 -3.74 0.24 26.18
C PRO A 201 -3.76 1.26 27.33
N ASN A 202 -3.50 0.82 28.57
CA ASN A 202 -3.46 1.68 29.75
C ASN A 202 -2.08 2.34 29.94
N LYS A 203 -1.04 1.79 29.32
CA LYS A 203 0.33 2.32 29.30
C LYS A 203 0.78 2.57 27.85
N PRO A 204 0.13 3.53 27.15
CA PRO A 204 0.37 3.75 25.73
C PRO A 204 1.79 4.25 25.48
N LYS A 205 2.44 3.71 24.45
CA LYS A 205 3.75 4.17 23.96
C LYS A 205 3.68 4.76 22.57
N ILE A 206 2.68 4.39 21.76
CA ILE A 206 2.54 4.87 20.38
C ILE A 206 1.64 6.10 20.34
N LEU A 207 0.42 6.02 20.89
CA LEU A 207 -0.54 7.14 20.92
C LEU A 207 -0.59 7.73 22.32
N ILE A 208 0.32 8.67 22.57
CA ILE A 208 0.54 9.26 23.89
C ILE A 208 -0.20 10.58 24.07
N GLN A 209 -0.32 11.01 25.32
CA GLN A 209 -0.91 12.28 25.68
C GLN A 209 0.07 13.05 26.58
N LEU A 210 0.43 14.27 26.17
CA LEU A 210 1.27 15.19 26.94
C LEU A 210 0.66 16.59 26.88
N ASN A 211 0.64 17.32 28.00
CA ASN A 211 0.14 18.70 28.06
C ASN A 211 -1.25 18.87 27.40
N LYS A 212 -2.17 17.94 27.67
CA LYS A 212 -3.54 17.88 27.11
C LYS A 212 -3.62 17.68 25.58
N LYS A 213 -2.50 17.38 24.91
CA LYS A 213 -2.44 17.05 23.47
C LYS A 213 -2.16 15.58 23.26
N TYR A 214 -2.77 15.01 22.22
CA TYR A 214 -2.48 13.66 21.73
C TYR A 214 -1.55 13.72 20.52
N PHE A 215 -0.65 12.76 20.39
CA PHE A 215 0.20 12.60 19.21
C PHE A 215 0.70 11.17 19.09
N LEU A 216 1.19 10.82 17.90
CA LEU A 216 1.90 9.58 17.68
C LEU A 216 3.38 9.78 17.97
N ASP A 217 3.88 9.05 18.96
CA ASP A 217 5.32 8.94 19.21
C ASP A 217 5.96 8.09 18.10
N LYS A 218 7.03 8.63 17.49
CA LYS A 218 7.77 7.98 16.39
C LYS A 218 9.11 7.41 16.86
N SER A 219 9.38 7.45 18.16
CA SER A 219 10.65 7.06 18.76
C SER A 219 10.86 5.53 18.78
N HIS A 220 9.87 4.74 18.32
CA HIS A 220 9.84 3.28 18.38
C HIS A 220 9.43 2.67 17.03
#